data_AF-A0AAD4HG45-F1
#
_entry.id   AF-A0AAD4HG45-F1
#
_cell.length_a   1.000
_cell.length_b   1.000
_cell.length_c   1.000
_cell.angle_alpha   90.00
_cell.angle_beta   90.00
_cell.angle_gamma   90.00
#
_symmetry.space_group_name_H-M   'P 1'
#
loop_
_entity.id
_entity.type
_entity.pdbx_description
1 polymer ?
#
loop_
_entity_poly.entity_id
_entity_poly.type
_entity_poly.pdbx_seq_one_letter_code
_entity_poly.pdbx_strand_id
1 'polypeptide(L)'
;MTKTLQIFYWDPIECLQSLLSHPMLADSFDFIPHKVYAEAEHAVHVYYGFMTGDRAWKLQEDLPDGATLLGVVLSSDKTKVSNLAGNRYAHPLLITLANIDPDVCAKGSLQAYIPLTLLPVAKFIHRVKHMYGVLADWLLHQCIDIVIEPLKQAARLGIMMSDPVGFGRYCFTPLVAYSASLQMESLYLNNILCVITVI
;
A
#
# COMPACT_ATOMS: atom_id res chain seq x y z
N MET A 1 -11.70 -19.33 -26.72
CA MET A 1 -11.78 -19.89 -25.35
C MET A 1 -11.56 -18.78 -24.36
N THR A 2 -12.54 -18.48 -23.53
CA THR A 2 -12.38 -17.62 -22.33
C THR A 2 -11.72 -18.46 -21.25
N LYS A 3 -10.57 -18.02 -20.73
CA LYS A 3 -9.87 -18.68 -19.63
C LYS A 3 -10.18 -17.91 -18.35
N THR A 4 -10.72 -18.60 -17.35
CA THR A 4 -10.92 -18.02 -16.01
C THR A 4 -9.55 -17.75 -15.40
N LEU A 5 -9.35 -16.52 -14.93
CA LEU A 5 -8.17 -16.12 -14.17
C LEU A 5 -8.46 -16.34 -12.68
N GLN A 6 -7.52 -16.97 -11.99
CA GLN A 6 -7.59 -17.17 -10.55
C GLN A 6 -6.53 -16.27 -9.91
N ILE A 7 -6.91 -15.59 -8.83
CA ILE A 7 -6.02 -14.81 -8.00
C ILE A 7 -5.96 -15.46 -6.63
N PHE A 8 -4.74 -15.59 -6.11
CA PHE A 8 -4.48 -16.04 -4.75
C PHE A 8 -3.83 -14.90 -4.00
N TYR A 9 -4.36 -14.56 -2.83
CA TYR A 9 -3.87 -13.44 -2.04
C TYR A 9 -3.92 -13.75 -0.55
N TRP A 10 -3.04 -13.09 0.19
CA TRP A 10 -3.03 -13.09 1.65
C TRP A 10 -4.00 -12.03 2.17
N ASP A 11 -4.63 -12.30 3.32
CA ASP A 11 -5.48 -11.30 3.96
C ASP A 11 -4.63 -10.04 4.28
N PRO A 12 -4.96 -8.88 3.70
CA PRO A 12 -4.16 -7.69 3.92
C PRO A 12 -4.21 -7.21 5.37
N ILE A 13 -5.27 -7.49 6.13
CA ILE A 13 -5.36 -7.15 7.55
C ILE A 13 -4.38 -7.98 8.36
N GLU A 14 -4.30 -9.28 8.11
CA GLU A 14 -3.29 -10.14 8.74
C GLU A 14 -1.88 -9.71 8.38
N CYS A 15 -1.64 -9.27 7.13
CA CYS A 15 -0.36 -8.72 6.72
C CYS A 15 -0.01 -7.44 7.49
N LEU A 16 -0.96 -6.51 7.64
CA LEU A 16 -0.76 -5.30 8.44
C LEU A 16 -0.49 -5.65 9.92
N GLN A 17 -1.21 -6.62 10.48
CA GLN A 17 -1.00 -7.08 11.85
C GLN A 17 0.39 -7.71 12.02
N SER A 18 0.86 -8.45 11.01
CA SER A 18 2.22 -9.00 10.99
C SER A 18 3.29 -7.91 10.93
N LEU A 19 3.06 -6.82 10.19
CA LEU A 19 3.98 -5.67 10.17
C LEU A 19 4.02 -4.96 11.53
N LEU A 20 2.85 -4.69 12.13
CA LEU A 20 2.75 -4.04 13.44
C LEU A 20 3.37 -4.86 14.55
N SER A 21 3.23 -6.19 14.51
CA SER A 21 3.78 -7.08 15.53
C SER A 21 5.24 -7.45 15.28
N HIS A 22 5.89 -6.93 14.23
CA HIS A 22 7.25 -7.30 13.88
C HIS A 22 8.26 -6.68 14.86
N PRO A 23 9.00 -7.47 15.66
CA PRO A 23 9.84 -6.93 16.74
C PRO A 23 10.93 -5.97 16.25
N MET A 24 11.48 -6.21 15.06
CA MET A 24 12.52 -5.35 14.48
C MET A 24 12.00 -4.00 13.96
N LEU A 25 10.69 -3.80 13.88
CA LEU A 25 10.06 -2.55 13.48
C LEU A 25 9.50 -1.78 14.69
N ALA A 26 9.57 -2.34 15.91
CA ALA A 26 8.90 -1.80 17.08
C ALA A 26 9.26 -0.33 17.35
N ASP A 27 10.55 0.02 17.26
CA ASP A 27 11.05 1.37 17.48
C ASP A 27 10.97 2.28 16.24
N SER A 28 10.43 1.76 15.13
CA SER A 28 10.39 2.45 13.83
C SER A 28 9.00 2.99 13.48
N PHE A 29 7.99 2.75 14.32
CA PHE A 29 6.64 3.22 14.08
C PHE A 29 6.41 4.60 14.68
N ASP A 30 5.86 5.49 13.85
CA ASP A 30 5.24 6.72 14.29
C ASP A 30 3.72 6.61 14.15
N PHE A 31 3.01 6.77 15.27
CA PHE A 31 1.55 6.66 15.34
C PHE A 31 0.85 8.01 15.44
N ILE A 32 1.58 9.10 15.66
CA ILE A 32 1.00 10.41 15.95
C ILE A 32 1.48 11.39 14.88
N PRO A 33 0.58 11.87 13.99
CA PRO A 33 0.95 12.89 13.03
C PRO A 33 1.48 14.12 13.76
N HIS A 34 2.59 14.66 13.29
CA HIS A 34 3.24 15.79 13.94
C HIS A 34 3.92 16.69 12.91
N LYS A 35 3.90 18.00 13.15
CA LYS A 35 4.52 18.96 12.23
C LYS A 35 5.93 19.29 12.68
N VAL A 36 6.87 19.23 11.75
CA VAL A 36 8.29 19.48 12.02
C VAL A 36 8.73 20.70 11.23
N TYR A 37 9.24 21.71 11.91
CA TYR A 37 9.67 22.95 11.26
C TYR A 37 11.17 23.15 11.42
N ALA A 38 11.81 23.69 10.38
CA ALA A 38 13.26 23.92 10.39
C ALA A 38 13.68 25.03 11.36
N GLU A 39 12.76 25.94 11.69
CA GLU A 39 13.00 27.16 12.45
C GLU A 39 11.88 27.40 13.46
N ALA A 40 12.18 28.12 14.54
CA ALA A 40 11.22 28.43 15.61
C ALA A 40 10.03 29.29 15.14
N GLU A 41 10.20 30.02 14.04
CA GLU A 41 9.16 30.85 13.43
C GLU A 41 8.14 30.01 12.63
N HIS A 42 8.33 28.70 12.54
CA HIS A 42 7.48 27.76 11.78
C HIS A 42 7.32 28.14 10.30
N ALA A 43 8.28 28.87 9.73
CA ALA A 43 8.24 29.36 8.35
C ALA A 43 8.43 28.25 7.31
N VAL A 44 9.21 27.21 7.63
CA VAL A 44 9.54 26.11 6.72
C VAL A 44 9.16 24.78 7.35
N HIS A 45 8.13 24.13 6.79
CA HIS A 45 7.70 22.79 7.19
C HIS A 45 8.60 21.73 6.53
N VAL A 46 9.06 20.76 7.31
CA VAL A 46 9.98 19.69 6.91
C VAL A 46 9.22 18.38 6.81
N TYR A 47 9.30 17.77 5.63
CA TYR A 47 8.68 16.48 5.34
C TYR A 47 9.76 15.43 5.16
N TYR A 48 9.70 14.37 5.96
CA TYR A 48 10.56 13.20 5.79
C TYR A 48 9.76 11.90 5.71
N GLY A 49 8.48 11.89 6.07
CA GLY A 49 7.62 10.72 6.01
C GLY A 49 6.15 11.10 5.94
N PHE A 50 5.26 10.11 5.89
CA PHE A 50 3.82 10.38 5.82
C PHE A 50 3.30 11.11 7.06
N MET A 51 3.78 10.72 8.25
CA MET A 51 3.31 11.25 9.54
C MET A 51 3.69 12.72 9.77
N THR A 52 4.69 13.24 9.04
CA THR A 52 5.00 14.68 9.01
C THR A 52 4.25 15.47 7.95
N GLY A 53 3.44 14.78 7.12
CA GLY A 53 2.64 15.40 6.08
C GLY A 53 1.35 16.04 6.58
N ASP A 54 0.96 17.16 5.97
CA ASP A 54 -0.34 17.81 6.24
C ASP A 54 -1.53 16.86 5.98
N ARG A 55 -1.37 15.88 5.08
CA ARG A 55 -2.42 14.90 4.77
C ARG A 55 -2.66 13.96 5.96
N ALA A 56 -1.61 13.49 6.64
CA ALA A 56 -1.76 12.64 7.82
C ALA A 56 -2.46 13.39 8.96
N TRP A 57 -2.09 14.67 9.16
CA TRP A 57 -2.73 15.53 10.15
C TRP A 57 -4.23 15.66 9.90
N LYS A 58 -4.65 16.02 8.68
CA LYS A 58 -6.07 16.17 8.32
C LYS A 58 -6.84 14.86 8.47
N LEU A 59 -6.26 13.75 7.99
CA LEU A 59 -6.91 12.44 8.11
C LEU A 59 -7.12 12.06 9.57
N GLN A 60 -6.15 12.33 10.45
CA GLN A 60 -6.27 12.03 11.88
C GLN A 60 -7.30 12.92 12.59
N GLU A 61 -7.48 14.18 12.17
CA GLU A 61 -8.53 15.09 12.68
C GLU A 61 -9.94 14.60 12.33
N ASP A 62 -10.10 13.89 11.22
CA ASP A 62 -11.39 13.33 10.79
C ASP A 62 -11.75 12.00 11.50
N LEU A 63 -10.82 11.42 12.28
CA LEU A 63 -11.03 10.17 13.01
C LEU A 63 -11.64 10.38 14.41
N PRO A 64 -12.33 9.37 14.99
CA PRO A 64 -12.80 9.43 16.37
C PRO A 64 -11.66 9.63 17.38
N ASP A 65 -11.97 10.27 18.50
CA ASP A 65 -11.01 10.47 19.59
C ASP A 65 -10.37 9.15 20.04
N GLY A 66 -9.05 9.13 20.14
CA GLY A 66 -8.27 7.95 20.52
C GLY A 66 -8.03 6.93 19.41
N ALA A 67 -8.57 7.14 18.21
CA ALA A 67 -8.26 6.30 17.05
C ALA A 67 -6.84 6.56 16.51
N THR A 68 -6.23 5.54 15.93
CA THR A 68 -4.90 5.60 15.33
C THR A 68 -4.99 5.57 13.80
N LEU A 69 -4.36 6.53 13.13
CA LEU A 69 -4.17 6.50 11.69
C LEU A 69 -3.05 5.52 11.30
N LEU A 70 -3.37 4.52 10.47
CA LEU A 70 -2.40 3.61 9.87
C LEU A 70 -2.40 3.76 8.35
N GLY A 71 -1.51 4.57 7.81
CA GLY A 71 -1.41 4.79 6.37
C GLY A 71 -0.94 3.52 5.65
N VAL A 72 -1.74 2.98 4.73
CA VAL A 72 -1.34 1.84 3.90
C VAL A 72 -0.62 2.32 2.65
N VAL A 73 0.52 1.69 2.35
CA VAL A 73 1.23 1.88 1.08
C VAL A 73 1.26 0.56 0.33
N LEU A 74 0.90 0.63 -0.94
CA LEU A 74 0.98 -0.50 -1.86
C LEU A 74 2.10 -0.26 -2.87
N SER A 75 2.80 -1.33 -3.23
CA SER A 75 3.86 -1.28 -4.25
C SER A 75 3.72 -2.45 -5.21
N SER A 76 3.87 -2.20 -6.51
CA SER A 76 3.81 -3.22 -7.54
C SER A 76 4.96 -3.04 -8.52
N ASP A 77 5.97 -3.90 -8.44
CA ASP A 77 7.07 -3.91 -9.41
C ASP A 77 7.17 -5.26 -10.13
N LYS A 78 7.63 -5.23 -11.38
CA LYS A 78 7.84 -6.41 -12.20
C LYS A 78 9.07 -7.17 -11.71
N THR A 79 8.86 -8.27 -11.02
CA THR A 79 9.94 -9.11 -10.51
C THR A 79 10.10 -10.38 -11.34
N LYS A 80 11.35 -10.80 -11.54
CA LYS A 80 11.67 -12.07 -12.19
C LYS A 80 11.53 -13.20 -11.16
N VAL A 81 10.61 -14.14 -11.38
CA VAL A 81 10.21 -15.15 -10.37
C VAL A 81 11.21 -16.30 -10.25
N SER A 82 11.90 -16.67 -11.33
CA SER A 82 13.08 -17.56 -11.24
C SER A 82 13.91 -17.57 -12.53
N ASN A 83 15.21 -17.87 -12.39
CA ASN A 83 16.11 -18.19 -13.51
C ASN A 83 15.94 -19.66 -13.98
N LEU A 84 15.50 -20.56 -13.10
CA LEU A 84 15.47 -22.01 -13.33
C LEU A 84 14.16 -22.52 -13.98
N ALA A 85 13.02 -21.82 -13.81
CA ALA A 85 11.72 -22.27 -14.32
C ALA A 85 11.20 -21.42 -15.51
N GLY A 86 12.11 -20.99 -16.38
CA GLY A 86 11.78 -20.49 -17.74
C GLY A 86 11.44 -19.00 -17.87
N ASN A 87 12.21 -18.09 -17.27
CA ASN A 87 12.05 -16.62 -17.46
C ASN A 87 10.61 -16.12 -17.28
N ARG A 88 9.92 -16.59 -16.23
CA ARG A 88 8.57 -16.11 -15.89
C ARG A 88 8.67 -14.85 -15.03
N TYR A 89 7.97 -13.80 -15.47
CA TYR A 89 7.80 -12.55 -14.73
C TYR A 89 6.47 -12.60 -13.98
N ALA A 90 6.47 -12.09 -12.76
CA ALA A 90 5.25 -11.78 -12.02
C ALA A 90 5.35 -10.37 -11.47
N HIS A 91 4.20 -9.79 -11.17
CA HIS A 91 4.10 -8.49 -10.54
C HIS A 91 3.58 -8.73 -9.12
N PRO A 92 4.46 -8.93 -8.12
CA PRO A 92 4.01 -8.95 -6.74
C PRO A 92 3.37 -7.62 -6.37
N LEU A 93 2.17 -7.69 -5.80
CA LEU A 93 1.59 -6.60 -5.03
C LEU A 93 2.12 -6.71 -3.61
N LEU A 94 2.85 -5.71 -3.16
CA LEU A 94 3.42 -5.60 -1.82
C LEU A 94 2.62 -4.58 -1.00
N ILE A 95 2.55 -4.80 0.31
CA ILE A 95 1.96 -3.89 1.28
C ILE A 95 2.99 -3.48 2.33
N THR A 96 2.93 -2.22 2.76
CA THR A 96 3.65 -1.69 3.92
C THR A 96 2.81 -0.62 4.63
N LEU A 97 3.32 -0.12 5.76
CA LEU A 97 2.73 0.97 6.53
C LEU A 97 3.56 2.24 6.36
N ALA A 98 2.89 3.34 6.04
CA ALA A 98 3.47 4.68 5.95
C ALA A 98 3.93 5.25 7.30
N ASN A 99 3.50 4.59 8.39
CA ASN A 99 3.90 4.86 9.76
C ASN A 99 5.32 4.36 10.07
N ILE A 100 5.90 3.50 9.24
CA ILE A 100 7.27 3.03 9.41
C ILE A 100 8.23 4.11 8.92
N ASP A 101 9.29 4.36 9.69
CA ASP A 101 10.38 5.25 9.30
C ASP A 101 10.87 4.92 7.87
N PRO A 102 10.88 5.90 6.94
CA PRO A 102 11.30 5.68 5.57
C PRO A 102 12.76 5.19 5.46
N ASP A 103 13.64 5.58 6.38
CA ASP A 103 15.02 5.09 6.40
C ASP A 103 15.08 3.60 6.73
N VAL A 104 14.15 3.11 7.55
CA VAL A 104 14.00 1.68 7.86
C VAL A 104 13.45 0.93 6.66
N CYS A 105 12.47 1.50 5.95
CA CYS A 105 11.96 0.94 4.70
C CYS A 105 13.05 0.86 3.61
N ALA A 106 13.94 1.84 3.54
CA ALA A 106 15.02 1.89 2.56
C ALA A 106 16.15 0.88 2.81
N LYS A 107 16.36 0.49 4.08
CA LYS A 107 17.49 -0.38 4.47
C LYS A 107 17.38 -1.82 3.97
N GLY A 108 16.21 -2.26 3.49
CA GLY A 108 15.99 -3.55 2.80
C GLY A 108 16.25 -4.83 3.62
N SER A 109 17.01 -4.73 4.71
CA SER A 109 17.33 -5.79 5.68
C SER A 109 16.18 -6.09 6.62
N LEU A 110 15.30 -5.10 6.82
CA LEU A 110 14.10 -5.19 7.62
C LEU A 110 12.96 -5.40 6.64
N GLN A 111 12.27 -6.53 6.73
CA GLN A 111 11.18 -6.93 5.83
C GLN A 111 9.93 -6.05 6.05
N ALA A 112 10.06 -4.75 5.76
CA ALA A 112 9.03 -3.73 5.92
C ALA A 112 7.92 -3.86 4.87
N TYR A 113 8.15 -4.67 3.82
CA TYR A 113 7.15 -4.99 2.80
C TYR A 113 6.75 -6.46 2.87
N ILE A 114 5.44 -6.72 2.83
CA ILE A 114 4.87 -8.07 2.76
C ILE A 114 4.20 -8.26 1.39
N PRO A 115 4.44 -9.38 0.68
CA PRO A 115 3.72 -9.69 -0.54
C PRO A 115 2.28 -10.12 -0.26
N LEU A 116 1.30 -9.41 -0.83
CA LEU A 116 -0.12 -9.75 -0.79
C LEU A 116 -0.50 -10.78 -1.86
N THR A 117 -0.05 -10.58 -3.09
CA THR A 117 -0.44 -11.44 -4.22
C THR A 117 0.56 -11.34 -5.36
N LEU A 118 0.58 -12.34 -6.24
CA LEU A 118 1.20 -12.23 -7.55
C LEU A 118 0.12 -11.89 -8.57
N LEU A 119 0.13 -10.66 -9.08
CA LEU A 119 -0.87 -10.21 -10.02
C LEU A 119 -0.83 -11.02 -11.33
N PRO A 120 -2.00 -11.42 -11.87
CA PRO A 120 -2.06 -12.26 -13.05
C PRO A 120 -1.58 -11.51 -14.29
N VAL A 121 -0.67 -12.11 -15.06
CA VAL A 121 -0.27 -11.59 -16.37
C VAL A 121 -1.11 -12.27 -17.44
N ALA A 122 -2.18 -11.60 -17.86
CA ALA A 122 -3.05 -12.09 -18.92
C ALA A 122 -2.55 -11.67 -20.31
N LYS A 123 -2.65 -12.59 -21.28
CA LYS A 123 -2.45 -12.28 -22.70
C LYS A 123 -3.81 -12.01 -23.34
N PHE A 124 -4.09 -10.75 -23.61
CA PHE A 124 -5.32 -10.35 -24.30
C PHE A 124 -5.18 -10.55 -25.82
N ILE A 125 -6.25 -11.01 -26.45
CA ILE A 125 -6.35 -11.12 -27.92
C ILE A 125 -7.47 -10.17 -28.35
N HIS A 126 -7.11 -9.12 -29.08
CA HIS A 126 -8.01 -8.05 -29.49
C HIS A 126 -7.57 -7.55 -30.87
N ARG A 127 -8.52 -7.15 -31.72
CA ARG A 127 -8.21 -6.69 -33.09
C ARG A 127 -7.33 -5.44 -33.11
N VAL A 128 -7.39 -4.64 -32.05
CA VAL A 128 -6.74 -3.33 -31.92
C VAL A 128 -5.65 -3.40 -30.86
N LYS A 129 -4.39 -3.13 -31.23
CA LYS A 129 -3.23 -3.31 -30.35
C LYS A 129 -3.20 -2.41 -29.11
N HIS A 130 -3.69 -1.17 -29.21
CA HIS A 130 -3.68 -0.26 -28.05
C HIS A 130 -4.67 -0.69 -26.95
N MET A 131 -5.67 -1.51 -27.27
CA MET A 131 -6.61 -2.07 -26.29
C MET A 131 -5.98 -3.11 -25.37
N TYR A 132 -4.80 -3.63 -25.70
CA TYR A 132 -4.09 -4.57 -24.83
C TYR A 132 -3.70 -3.93 -23.50
N GLY A 133 -3.21 -2.70 -23.52
CA GLY A 133 -2.87 -1.95 -22.30
C GLY A 133 -4.11 -1.71 -21.46
N VAL A 134 -5.16 -1.15 -22.06
CA VAL A 134 -6.43 -0.83 -21.38
C VAL A 134 -7.05 -2.05 -20.69
N LEU A 135 -7.08 -3.21 -21.36
CA LEU A 135 -7.62 -4.44 -20.79
C LEU A 135 -6.74 -5.01 -19.67
N ALA A 136 -5.41 -4.89 -19.82
CA ALA A 136 -4.47 -5.28 -18.78
C ALA A 136 -4.61 -4.41 -17.54
N ASP A 137 -4.74 -3.10 -17.71
CA ASP A 137 -4.94 -2.17 -16.60
C ASP A 137 -6.27 -2.42 -15.91
N TRP A 138 -7.34 -2.58 -16.69
CA TRP A 138 -8.65 -2.89 -16.12
C TRP A 138 -8.62 -4.17 -15.29
N LEU A 139 -7.99 -5.23 -15.80
CA LEU A 139 -7.82 -6.48 -15.04
C LEU A 139 -6.99 -6.26 -13.77
N LEU A 140 -5.90 -5.48 -13.85
CA LEU A 140 -5.03 -5.21 -12.71
C LEU A 140 -5.77 -4.42 -11.63
N HIS A 141 -6.50 -3.37 -12.01
CA HIS A 141 -7.34 -2.60 -11.11
C HIS A 141 -8.38 -3.49 -10.44
N GLN A 142 -9.07 -4.37 -11.18
CA GLN A 142 -10.02 -5.31 -10.59
C GLN A 142 -9.37 -6.27 -9.60
N CYS A 143 -8.18 -6.79 -9.93
CA CYS A 143 -7.44 -7.67 -9.04
C CYS A 143 -7.07 -6.96 -7.74
N ILE A 144 -6.51 -5.74 -7.83
CA ILE A 144 -6.16 -4.95 -6.65
C ILE A 144 -7.41 -4.64 -5.83
N ASP A 145 -8.50 -4.22 -6.47
CA ASP A 145 -9.77 -3.88 -5.83
C ASP A 145 -10.31 -5.02 -4.97
N ILE A 146 -10.26 -6.26 -5.49
CA ILE A 146 -10.64 -7.48 -4.76
C ILE A 146 -9.71 -7.71 -3.56
N VAL A 147 -8.41 -7.58 -3.75
CA VAL A 147 -7.41 -7.87 -2.71
C VAL A 147 -7.48 -6.86 -1.56
N ILE A 148 -7.73 -5.57 -1.86
CA ILE A 148 -7.71 -4.49 -0.86
C ILE A 148 -9.07 -4.26 -0.20
N GLU A 149 -10.12 -5.00 -0.58
CA GLU A 149 -11.46 -4.80 -0.03
C GLU A 149 -11.51 -4.82 1.50
N PRO A 150 -10.80 -5.73 2.22
CA PRO A 150 -10.76 -5.68 3.69
C PRO A 150 -10.14 -4.39 4.24
N LEU A 151 -9.16 -3.80 3.54
CA LEU A 151 -8.55 -2.53 3.92
C LEU A 151 -9.50 -1.36 3.77
N LYS A 152 -10.34 -1.35 2.73
CA LYS A 152 -11.38 -0.32 2.56
C LYS A 152 -12.41 -0.38 3.68
N GLN A 153 -12.76 -1.60 4.10
CA GLN A 153 -13.67 -1.78 5.23
C GLN A 153 -13.04 -1.26 6.53
N ALA A 154 -11.79 -1.61 6.80
CA ALA A 154 -11.04 -1.10 7.95
C ALA A 154 -10.80 0.42 7.90
N ALA A 155 -10.62 1.01 6.72
CA ALA A 155 -10.52 2.46 6.55
C ALA A 155 -11.85 3.20 6.81
N ARG A 156 -13.00 2.53 6.61
CA ARG A 156 -14.32 3.13 6.82
C ARG A 156 -14.85 2.92 8.24
N LEU A 157 -14.63 1.73 8.78
CA LEU A 157 -15.24 1.28 10.03
C LEU A 157 -14.26 1.23 11.19
N GLY A 158 -12.96 1.30 10.94
CA GLY A 158 -11.92 1.03 11.93
C GLY A 158 -11.80 -0.46 12.25
N ILE A 159 -10.64 -0.85 12.78
CA ILE A 159 -10.35 -2.21 13.23
C ILE A 159 -9.41 -2.21 14.42
N MET A 160 -9.60 -3.13 15.37
CA MET A 160 -8.66 -3.32 16.47
C MET A 160 -7.42 -4.09 16.00
N MET A 161 -6.24 -3.53 16.24
CA MET A 161 -4.95 -4.16 15.94
C MET A 161 -4.01 -4.05 17.13
N SER A 162 -3.15 -5.05 17.32
CA SER A 162 -2.12 -5.00 18.35
C SER A 162 -0.89 -4.27 17.84
N ASP A 163 -0.41 -3.30 18.59
CA ASP A 163 0.84 -2.60 18.32
C ASP A 163 2.08 -3.47 18.68
N PRO A 164 3.31 -3.02 18.35
CA PRO A 164 4.51 -3.80 18.61
C PRO A 164 4.74 -4.14 20.10
N VAL A 165 4.14 -3.37 21.01
CA VAL A 165 4.26 -3.56 22.47
C VAL A 165 3.12 -4.46 23.00
N GLY A 166 2.15 -4.79 22.16
CA GLY A 166 0.99 -5.63 22.49
C GLY A 166 -0.23 -4.84 22.95
N PHE A 167 -0.23 -3.51 22.84
CA PHE A 167 -1.41 -2.70 23.13
C PHE A 167 -2.40 -2.72 21.97
N GLY A 168 -3.68 -2.92 22.28
CA GLY A 168 -4.75 -2.82 21.29
C GLY A 168 -4.99 -1.37 20.89
N ARG A 169 -4.91 -1.09 19.60
CA ARG A 169 -5.20 0.21 18.97
C ARG A 169 -6.41 0.10 18.07
N TYR A 170 -7.30 1.08 18.15
CA TYR A 170 -8.41 1.20 17.21
C TYR A 170 -7.92 1.97 15.97
N CYS A 171 -7.66 1.23 14.90
CA CYS A 171 -6.93 1.71 13.74
C CYS A 171 -7.82 1.93 12.52
N PHE A 172 -7.54 3.00 11.78
CA PHE A 172 -8.12 3.24 10.45
C PHE A 172 -7.02 3.14 9.41
N THR A 173 -7.27 2.40 8.33
CA THR A 173 -6.23 2.00 7.36
C THR A 173 -6.39 2.61 5.97
N PRO A 174 -6.37 3.94 5.80
CA PRO A 174 -6.53 4.54 4.48
C PRO A 174 -5.36 4.20 3.56
N LEU A 175 -5.64 4.04 2.27
CA LEU A 175 -4.59 3.90 1.25
C LEU A 175 -3.99 5.29 0.98
N VAL A 176 -2.73 5.49 1.35
CA VAL A 176 -2.07 6.80 1.28
C VAL A 176 -1.08 6.91 0.13
N ALA A 177 -0.58 5.78 -0.38
CA ALA A 177 0.26 5.75 -1.56
C ALA A 177 0.15 4.41 -2.31
N TYR A 178 0.28 4.48 -3.63
CA TYR A 178 0.50 3.32 -4.50
C TYR A 178 1.66 3.64 -5.43
N SER A 179 2.74 2.86 -5.35
CA SER A 179 3.87 2.94 -6.29
C SER A 179 3.83 1.77 -7.27
N ALA A 180 4.02 2.07 -8.56
CA ALA A 180 4.18 1.06 -9.58
C ALA A 180 5.35 1.44 -10.47
N SER A 181 6.05 0.48 -11.09
CA SER A 181 7.15 0.83 -12.00
C SER A 181 6.65 1.46 -13.32
N LEU A 182 7.50 2.26 -13.97
CA LEU A 182 7.22 3.03 -15.20
C LEU A 182 6.54 2.25 -16.35
N GLN A 183 6.78 0.93 -16.46
CA GLN A 183 6.08 0.09 -17.45
C GLN A 183 4.58 -0.02 -17.16
N MET A 184 4.18 0.14 -15.89
CA MET A 184 2.81 0.35 -15.47
C MET A 184 2.48 1.85 -15.46
N GLU A 185 3.27 2.75 -14.86
CA GLU A 185 2.88 4.17 -14.64
C GLU A 185 2.42 4.97 -15.87
N SER A 186 2.93 4.70 -17.08
CA SER A 186 2.53 5.44 -18.28
C SER A 186 1.03 5.33 -18.65
N LEU A 187 0.27 4.43 -18.00
CA LEU A 187 -1.19 4.27 -18.20
C LEU A 187 -2.07 4.63 -16.99
N TYR A 188 -1.52 5.03 -15.83
CA TYR A 188 -2.30 5.07 -14.57
C TYR A 188 -2.58 6.47 -13.99
N LEU A 189 -2.04 7.53 -14.60
CA LEU A 189 -2.18 8.91 -14.10
C LEU A 189 -3.64 9.41 -14.04
N ASN A 190 -4.57 8.83 -14.81
CA ASN A 190 -5.96 9.30 -14.83
C ASN A 190 -6.92 8.49 -13.94
N ASN A 191 -6.53 7.30 -13.44
CA ASN A 191 -7.44 6.40 -12.70
C ASN A 191 -6.98 6.02 -11.28
N ILE A 192 -5.70 6.18 -10.92
CA ILE A 192 -5.28 6.03 -9.51
C ILE A 192 -5.86 7.14 -8.64
N LEU A 193 -6.05 8.34 -9.21
CA LEU A 193 -6.81 9.39 -8.51
C LEU A 193 -8.21 8.89 -8.13
N CYS A 194 -8.85 8.04 -8.93
CA CYS A 194 -10.18 7.51 -8.61
C CYS A 194 -10.17 6.51 -7.44
N VAL A 195 -9.09 5.74 -7.24
CA VAL A 195 -8.98 4.80 -6.10
C VAL A 195 -8.52 5.49 -4.82
N ILE A 196 -7.66 6.52 -4.93
CA ILE A 196 -7.24 7.35 -3.79
C ILE A 196 -8.36 8.30 -3.34
N THR A 197 -9.30 8.67 -4.23
CA THR A 197 -10.41 9.60 -3.90
C THR A 197 -11.62 8.91 -3.26
N VAL A 198 -11.66 7.57 -3.20
CA VAL A 198 -12.80 6.82 -2.65
C VAL A 198 -12.50 6.20 -1.26
N ILE A 199 -11.42 6.64 -0.61
CA ILE A 199 -11.13 6.33 0.81
C ILE A 199 -10.93 7.63 1.59
#